data_AF-A0A357YSJ8-F1
#
_entry.id   AF-A0A357YSJ8-F1
#
_cell.length_a   1.000
_cell.length_b   1.000
_cell.length_c   1.000
_cell.angle_alpha   90.00
_cell.angle_beta   90.00
_cell.angle_gamma   90.00
#
_symmetry.space_group_name_H-M   'P 1'
#
loop_
_entity.id
_entity.type
_entity.pdbx_description
1 polymer ?
#
loop_
_entity_poly.entity_id
_entity_poly.type
_entity_poly.pdbx_seq_one_letter_code
_entity_poly.pdbx_strand_id
1 'polypeptide(L)' 'MLDHEKLDVYKVFIEFMAIAIKIADNIPRGFSSLADQLKRAAWSIPLNIAESCGKKQH' A
#
# COMPACT_ATOMS: atom_id res chain seq x y z
N MET A 1 20.46 0.04 -13.03
CA MET A 1 19.22 0.16 -13.81
C MET A 1 18.07 0.03 -12.83
N LEU A 2 17.55 1.15 -12.34
CA LEU A 2 16.62 1.22 -11.20
C LEU A 2 15.45 2.19 -11.44
N ASP A 3 15.12 2.49 -12.70
CA ASP A 3 14.37 3.73 -12.99
C ASP A 3 12.94 3.55 -13.49
N HIS A 4 12.50 2.38 -13.98
CA HIS A 4 11.12 2.21 -14.48
C HIS A 4 10.24 1.33 -13.59
N GLU A 5 10.76 0.23 -13.05
CA GLU A 5 10.02 -0.65 -12.12
C GLU A 5 9.65 0.05 -10.80
N LYS A 6 10.38 1.10 -10.43
CA LYS A 6 10.15 1.89 -9.22
C LYS A 6 9.26 3.11 -9.43
N LEU A 7 9.01 3.56 -10.66
CA LEU A 7 8.18 4.75 -10.89
C LEU A 7 6.72 4.39 -11.14
N ASP A 8 6.45 3.34 -11.92
CA ASP A 8 5.06 2.97 -12.22
C ASP A 8 4.38 2.27 -11.04
N VAL A 9 5.04 1.28 -10.43
CA VAL A 9 4.51 0.58 -9.25
C VAL A 9 4.34 1.55 -8.06
N TYR A 10 5.25 2.51 -7.92
CA TYR A 10 5.16 3.51 -6.85
C TYR A 10 4.02 4.52 -7.07
N LYS A 11 3.80 4.97 -8.32
CA LYS A 11 2.64 5.81 -8.65
C LYS A 11 1.32 5.07 -8.40
N VAL A 12 1.23 3.82 -8.88
CA VAL A 12 0.07 2.94 -8.65
C VAL A 12 -0.16 2.76 -7.15
N PHE A 13 0.90 2.60 -6.36
CA PHE A 13 0.80 2.49 -4.91
C PHE A 13 0.25 3.78 -4.25
N ILE A 14 0.73 4.96 -4.66
CA ILE A 14 0.23 6.24 -4.13
C ILE A 14 -1.26 6.41 -4.43
N GLU A 15 -1.67 6.12 -5.67
CA GLU A 15 -3.08 6.19 -6.08
C GLU A 15 -3.93 5.21 -5.28
N PHE A 16 -3.46 3.97 -5.12
CA PHE A 16 -4.13 2.97 -4.29
C PHE A 16 -4.26 3.41 -2.83
N MET A 17 -3.20 3.96 -2.23
CA MET A 17 -3.23 4.43 -0.84
C MET A 17 -4.23 5.58 -0.66
N ALA A 18 -4.29 6.51 -1.61
CA ALA A 18 -5.28 7.59 -1.60
C ALA A 18 -6.72 7.05 -1.64
N ILE A 19 -6.97 5.98 -2.40
CA ILE A 19 -8.27 5.31 -2.44
C ILE A 19 -8.55 4.58 -1.11
N ALA A 20 -7.58 3.83 -0.59
CA ALA A 20 -7.73 3.08 0.66
C ALA A 20 -8.05 3.98 1.86
N ILE A 21 -7.40 5.14 1.95
CA ILE A 21 -7.69 6.14 2.98
C ILE A 21 -9.11 6.69 2.82
N LYS A 22 -9.51 7.08 1.60
CA LYS A 22 -10.89 7.54 1.34
C LYS A 22 -11.93 6.51 1.73
N ILE A 23 -11.69 5.23 1.42
CA ILE A 23 -12.60 4.15 1.84
C ILE A 23 -12.63 4.07 3.36
N ALA A 24 -11.47 4.06 4.01
CA ALA A 24 -11.38 3.93 5.47
C ALA A 24 -12.07 5.10 6.21
N ASP A 25 -12.00 6.31 5.67
CA ASP A 25 -12.62 7.51 6.25
C ASP A 25 -14.15 7.53 6.07
N ASN A 26 -14.69 6.74 5.14
CA ASN A 26 -16.13 6.57 4.93
C ASN A 26 -16.71 5.35 5.67
N ILE A 27 -15.89 4.59 6.42
CA ILE A 27 -16.37 3.48 7.22
C ILE A 27 -17.22 4.01 8.38
N PRO A 28 -18.44 3.48 8.61
CA PRO A 28 -19.31 3.95 9.69
C PRO A 28 -18.67 3.82 11.07
N ARG A 29 -19.07 4.72 11.98
CA ARG A 29 -18.68 4.61 13.39
C ARG A 29 -19.11 3.26 13.96
N GLY A 30 -18.26 2.64 14.78
CA GLY A 30 -18.43 1.28 15.28
C GLY A 30 -17.56 0.23 14.56
N PHE A 31 -16.98 0.59 13.41
CA PHE A 31 -16.09 -0.30 12.62
C PHE A 31 -14.65 0.22 12.53
N SER A 32 -14.16 0.91 13.56
CA SER A 32 -12.79 1.46 13.59
C SER A 32 -11.73 0.38 13.36
N SER A 33 -11.91 -0.82 13.94
CA SER A 33 -11.00 -1.94 13.73
C SER A 33 -10.88 -2.35 12.26
N LEU A 34 -11.98 -2.29 11.50
CA LEU A 34 -11.98 -2.60 10.06
C LEU A 34 -11.24 -1.51 9.28
N ALA A 35 -11.45 -0.24 9.60
CA ALA A 35 -10.71 0.86 9.01
C ALA A 35 -9.20 0.75 9.26
N ASP A 36 -8.81 0.37 10.49
CA ASP A 36 -7.40 0.18 10.85
C ASP A 36 -6.78 -1.04 10.15
N GLN A 37 -7.54 -2.14 10.00
CA GLN A 37 -7.10 -3.29 9.23
C GLN A 37 -6.90 -2.95 7.75
N LEU A 38 -7.82 -2.21 7.14
CA LEU A 38 -7.70 -1.76 5.76
C LEU A 38 -6.44 -0.90 5.57
N LYS A 39 -6.21 0.08 6.45
CA LYS A 39 -5.02 0.93 6.41
C LYS A 39 -3.74 0.10 6.53
N ARG A 40 -3.67 -0.83 7.48
CA ARG A 40 -2.49 -1.70 7.66
C ARG A 40 -2.25 -2.62 6.47
N ALA A 41 -3.30 -3.23 5.92
CA ALA A 41 -3.19 -4.07 4.73
C ALA A 41 -2.74 -3.26 3.51
N ALA A 42 -3.24 -2.03 3.35
CA ALA A 42 -2.80 -1.16 2.27
C ALA A 42 -1.31 -0.79 2.40
N TRP A 43 -0.82 -0.57 3.62
CA TRP A 43 0.59 -0.26 3.88
C TRP A 43 1.54 -1.46 3.74
N SER A 44 1.05 -2.70 3.84
CA SER A 44 1.92 -3.88 3.70
C SER A 44 2.37 -4.12 2.25
N ILE A 45 1.58 -3.71 1.27
CA ILE A 45 1.88 -3.85 -0.16
C ILE A 45 3.24 -3.25 -0.56
N PRO A 46 3.52 -1.95 -0.34
CA PRO A 46 4.79 -1.33 -0.72
C PRO A 46 5.96 -1.93 0.06
N LEU A 47 5.74 -2.33 1.32
CA LEU A 47 6.77 -2.95 2.16
C LEU A 47 7.17 -4.31 1.61
N ASN A 48 6.20 -5.14 1.22
CA ASN A 48 6.45 -6.44 0.60
C ASN A 48 7.15 -6.31 -0.76
N ILE A 49 6.78 -5.28 -1.56
CA ILE A 49 7.43 -4.99 -2.84
C ILE A 49 8.89 -4.56 -2.60
N ALA A 50 9.12 -3.63 -1.66
CA ALA A 50 10.45 -3.15 -1.32
C ALA A 50 11.34 -4.29 -0.78
N GLU A 51 10.80 -5.16 0.08
CA GLU A 51 11.50 -6.34 0.58
C GLU A 51 11.85 -7.30 -0.56
N SER A 52 10.91 -7.56 -1.47
CA SER A 52 11.10 -8.47 -2.60
C SER A 52 12.13 -7.95 -3.61
N CYS A 53 12.13 -6.65 -3.91
CA CYS A 53 13.17 -6.01 -4.73
C CYS A 53 14.54 -5.98 -4.03
N GLY A 54 14.56 -5.92 -2.70
CA GLY A 54 15.78 -5.94 -1.88
C GLY A 54 16.41 -7.33 -1.76
N LYS A 55 15.61 -8.39 -1.88
CA LYS A 55 16.09 -9.77 -2.00
C LYS A 55 16.70 -9.97 -3.39
N LYS A 56 17.99 -9.68 -3.52
CA LYS A 56 18.79 -10.21 -4.64
C LYS A 56 18.67 -11.74 -4.58
N GLN A 57 18.14 -12.33 -5.64
CA GLN A 57 18.12 -13.78 -5.81
C GLN A 57 19.57 -14.26 -5.72
N HIS A 58 19.88 -15.02 -4.68
CA HIS A 58 21.11 -15.81 -4.56
C HIS A 58 20.93 -17.14 -5.30
#